data_AF-A0A396HBX7-F1
#
_entry.id   AF-A0A396HBX7-F1
#
_cell.length_a   1.000
_cell.length_b   1.000
_cell.length_c   1.000
_cell.angle_alpha   90.00
_cell.angle_beta   90.00
_cell.angle_gamma   90.00
#
_symmetry.space_group_name_H-M   'P 1'
#
loop_
_entity.id
_entity.type
_entity.pdbx_description
1 polymer ?
#
loop_
_entity_poly.entity_id
_entity_poly.type
_entity_poly.pdbx_seq_one_letter_code
_entity_poly.pdbx_strand_id
1 'polypeptide(L)'
;MLILEVWYSSILVLLTGNMKDAEVSLSAMSICLNINGWEMMIALGFFAAASVRVANELGRGSSRDAKFSIVINALTSFAIGFIFFLIFLFLKKKLSYIFTSDSDVANAVGDLSFWLALSMLLNSVQPVLSGVSVGAGWQSIVAYVNIGCYYLIGIPVGVVIGVVYNLGIKGIWIGMLFGTFVQTIMLIIITTKTDWDKQVEIAQWRVNRWAINNAQESNGSGTSLLANQE
;
A
#
# COMPACT_ATOMS: atom_id res chain seq x y z
N MET A 1 -1.60 10.02 1.13
CA MET A 1 -0.70 8.88 0.84
C MET A 1 -1.37 7.87 -0.09
N LEU A 2 -2.45 7.18 0.31
CA LEU A 2 -3.14 6.18 -0.54
C LEU A 2 -3.66 6.72 -1.88
N ILE A 3 -4.16 7.96 -1.92
CA ILE A 3 -4.63 8.56 -3.17
C ILE A 3 -3.51 8.70 -4.23
N LEU A 4 -2.28 8.98 -3.79
CA LEU A 4 -1.14 9.11 -4.69
C LEU A 4 -0.78 7.79 -5.38
N GLU A 5 -1.04 6.68 -4.69
CA GLU A 5 -0.82 5.33 -5.18
C GLU A 5 -1.89 4.92 -6.18
N VAL A 6 -3.17 5.17 -5.87
CA VAL A 6 -4.27 4.93 -6.82
C VAL A 6 -4.11 5.77 -8.09
N TRP A 7 -3.67 7.02 -7.94
CA TRP A 7 -3.42 7.92 -9.08
C TRP A 7 -2.22 7.46 -9.90
N TYR A 8 -1.15 6.99 -9.26
CA TYR A 8 0.01 6.43 -9.94
C TYR A 8 -0.37 5.26 -10.85
N SER A 9 -1.11 4.28 -10.33
CA SER A 9 -1.60 3.14 -11.13
C SER A 9 -2.55 3.58 -12.24
N SER A 10 -3.46 4.51 -11.95
CA SER A 10 -4.40 5.05 -12.95
C SER A 10 -3.69 5.76 -14.10
N ILE A 11 -2.66 6.57 -13.81
CA ILE A 11 -1.87 7.28 -14.84
C ILE A 11 -1.14 6.27 -15.72
N LEU A 12 -0.50 5.26 -15.13
CA LEU A 12 0.19 4.21 -15.89
C LEU A 12 -0.78 3.40 -16.77
N VAL A 13 -1.95 3.03 -16.26
CA VAL A 13 -2.97 2.35 -17.05
C VAL A 13 -3.50 3.25 -18.18
N LEU A 14 -3.74 4.53 -17.93
CA LEU A 14 -4.13 5.48 -18.99
C LEU A 14 -3.10 5.56 -20.11
N LEU A 15 -1.80 5.51 -19.77
CA LEU A 15 -0.72 5.49 -20.77
C LEU A 15 -0.73 4.21 -21.62
N THR A 16 -1.22 3.08 -21.10
CA THR A 16 -1.39 1.84 -21.89
C THR A 16 -2.51 1.92 -22.92
N GLY A 17 -3.49 2.82 -22.75
CA GLY A 17 -4.67 2.92 -23.60
C GLY A 17 -4.40 3.35 -25.05
N ASN A 18 -3.20 3.85 -25.35
CA ASN A 18 -2.81 4.30 -26.69
C ASN A 18 -1.98 3.26 -27.48
N MET A 19 -1.89 2.01 -27.01
CA MET A 19 -1.02 0.98 -27.62
C MET A 19 -1.75 0.14 -28.68
N LYS A 20 -1.03 -0.22 -29.76
CA LYS A 20 -1.52 -1.07 -30.87
C LYS A 20 -1.57 -2.55 -30.45
N ASP A 21 -2.54 -3.30 -30.96
CA ASP A 21 -2.99 -4.65 -30.51
C ASP A 21 -3.75 -4.65 -29.16
N ALA A 22 -4.69 -3.71 -29.06
CA ALA A 22 -5.38 -3.36 -27.82
C ALA A 22 -6.36 -4.42 -27.32
N GLU A 23 -7.22 -5.02 -28.14
CA GLU A 23 -8.42 -5.66 -27.59
C GLU A 23 -8.14 -6.88 -26.68
N VAL A 24 -7.33 -7.85 -27.14
CA VAL A 24 -7.00 -9.06 -26.37
C VAL A 24 -6.09 -8.71 -25.18
N SER A 25 -5.07 -7.89 -25.39
CA SER A 25 -4.10 -7.52 -24.36
C SER A 25 -4.71 -6.62 -23.28
N LEU A 26 -5.60 -5.69 -23.66
CA LEU A 26 -6.32 -4.81 -22.75
C LEU A 26 -7.40 -5.58 -21.98
N SER A 27 -8.08 -6.54 -22.62
CA SER A 27 -9.01 -7.44 -21.94
C SER A 27 -8.29 -8.30 -20.89
N ALA A 28 -7.15 -8.89 -21.24
CA ALA A 28 -6.31 -9.62 -20.31
C ALA A 28 -5.81 -8.73 -19.15
N MET A 29 -5.38 -7.51 -19.46
CA MET A 29 -4.96 -6.51 -18.46
C MET A 29 -6.11 -6.13 -17.52
N SER A 30 -7.32 -5.93 -18.04
CA SER A 30 -8.51 -5.63 -17.25
C SER A 30 -8.85 -6.76 -16.26
N ILE A 31 -8.74 -8.02 -16.70
CA ILE A 31 -8.88 -9.18 -15.81
C ILE A 31 -7.82 -9.14 -14.71
N CYS A 32 -6.55 -8.91 -15.06
CA CYS A 32 -5.46 -8.80 -14.08
C CYS A 32 -5.69 -7.65 -13.07
N LEU A 33 -6.14 -6.48 -13.53
CA LEU A 33 -6.43 -5.33 -12.68
C LEU A 33 -7.61 -5.60 -11.73
N ASN A 34 -8.65 -6.29 -12.17
CA ASN A 34 -9.76 -6.70 -11.30
C ASN A 34 -9.28 -7.62 -10.18
N ILE A 35 -8.45 -8.61 -10.52
CA ILE A 35 -7.86 -9.52 -9.54
C ILE A 35 -6.97 -8.75 -8.54
N ASN A 36 -6.17 -7.80 -9.03
CA ASN A 36 -5.38 -6.92 -8.16
C ASN A 36 -6.27 -6.05 -7.26
N GLY A 37 -7.43 -5.60 -7.74
CA GLY A 37 -8.41 -4.87 -6.95
C GLY A 37 -8.98 -5.69 -5.78
N TRP A 38 -9.27 -6.98 -5.98
CA TRP A 38 -9.69 -7.88 -4.90
C TRP A 38 -8.59 -8.09 -3.87
N GLU A 39 -7.37 -8.30 -4.33
CA GLU A 39 -6.19 -8.42 -3.48
C GLU A 39 -5.97 -7.14 -2.65
N MET A 40 -6.15 -5.97 -3.26
CA MET A 40 -6.02 -4.67 -2.61
C MET A 40 -6.98 -4.52 -1.42
N MET A 41 -8.20 -5.08 -1.49
CA MET A 41 -9.13 -5.07 -0.36
C MET A 41 -8.59 -5.86 0.84
N ILE A 42 -7.94 -6.99 0.60
CA ILE A 42 -7.28 -7.77 1.66
C ILE A 42 -6.12 -6.96 2.24
N ALA A 43 -5.31 -6.34 1.37
CA ALA A 43 -4.17 -5.56 1.79
C ALA A 43 -4.56 -4.30 2.59
N LEU A 44 -5.68 -3.65 2.24
CA LEU A 44 -6.26 -2.55 3.02
C LEU A 44 -6.72 -2.99 4.42
N GLY A 45 -7.21 -4.23 4.55
CA GLY A 45 -7.50 -4.83 5.86
C GLY A 45 -6.25 -4.91 6.74
N PHE A 46 -5.13 -5.40 6.19
CA PHE A 46 -3.84 -5.44 6.88
C PHE A 46 -3.27 -4.06 7.18
N PHE A 47 -3.39 -3.12 6.24
CA PHE A 47 -3.03 -1.71 6.44
C PHE A 47 -3.73 -1.14 7.68
N ALA A 48 -5.06 -1.31 7.78
CA ALA A 48 -5.83 -0.80 8.90
C ALA A 48 -5.46 -1.50 10.22
N ALA A 49 -5.34 -2.84 10.20
CA ALA A 49 -4.95 -3.62 11.38
C ALA A 49 -3.57 -3.23 11.92
N ALA A 50 -2.58 -3.08 11.03
CA ALA A 50 -1.24 -2.64 11.40
C ALA A 50 -1.23 -1.21 11.95
N SER A 51 -1.97 -0.30 11.32
CA SER A 51 -2.11 1.09 11.77
C SER A 51 -2.67 1.18 13.19
N VAL A 52 -3.78 0.48 13.47
CA VAL A 52 -4.42 0.51 14.80
C VAL A 52 -3.53 -0.14 15.85
N ARG A 53 -2.93 -1.29 15.55
CA ARG A 53 -2.06 -2.00 16.51
C ARG A 53 -0.84 -1.17 16.88
N VAL A 54 -0.13 -0.62 15.89
CA VAL A 54 1.06 0.21 16.15
C VAL A 54 0.69 1.48 16.91
N ALA A 55 -0.42 2.14 16.55
CA ALA A 55 -0.87 3.33 17.26
C ALA A 55 -1.16 3.04 18.75
N ASN A 56 -1.83 1.92 19.03
CA ASN A 56 -2.18 1.52 20.39
C ASN A 56 -0.94 1.14 21.23
N GLU A 57 -0.01 0.36 20.68
CA GLU A 57 1.21 -0.03 21.42
C GLU A 57 2.13 1.16 21.69
N LEU A 58 2.23 2.09 20.73
CA LEU A 58 2.94 3.36 20.93
C LEU A 58 2.27 4.22 22.02
N GLY A 59 0.93 4.35 21.96
CA GLY A 59 0.17 5.08 22.97
C GLY A 59 0.27 4.48 24.37
N ARG A 60 0.42 3.14 24.47
CA ARG A 60 0.61 2.44 25.75
C ARG A 60 2.00 2.64 26.36
N GLY A 61 2.97 3.15 25.60
CA GLY A 61 4.33 3.30 26.11
C GLY A 61 5.29 2.16 25.76
N SER A 62 4.92 1.23 24.86
CA SER A 62 5.70 0.02 24.60
C SER A 62 6.30 -0.02 23.20
N SER A 63 7.57 0.37 23.09
CA SER A 63 8.33 0.32 21.83
C SER A 63 8.59 -1.12 21.38
N ARG A 64 8.80 -2.04 22.33
CA ARG A 64 9.01 -3.47 22.07
C ARG A 64 7.77 -4.11 21.44
N ASP A 65 6.59 -3.83 22.00
CA ASP A 65 5.36 -4.45 21.52
C ASP A 65 4.92 -3.83 20.17
N ALA A 66 5.22 -2.55 19.94
CA ALA A 66 5.07 -1.93 18.63
C ALA A 66 5.94 -2.62 17.56
N LYS A 67 7.24 -2.85 17.83
CA LYS A 67 8.13 -3.59 16.93
C LYS A 67 7.64 -5.01 16.67
N PHE A 68 7.20 -5.71 17.72
CA PHE A 68 6.66 -7.05 17.60
C PHE A 68 5.41 -7.07 16.70
N SER A 69 4.49 -6.12 16.89
CA SER A 69 3.29 -6.01 16.07
C SER A 69 3.60 -5.76 14.59
N ILE A 70 4.62 -4.94 14.29
CA ILE A 70 5.07 -4.67 12.91
C ILE A 70 5.55 -5.96 12.25
N VAL A 71 6.43 -6.70 12.93
CA VAL A 71 7.01 -7.94 12.40
C VAL A 71 5.93 -9.00 12.18
N ILE A 72 5.03 -9.21 13.14
CA ILE A 72 3.97 -10.22 13.04
C ILE A 72 2.96 -9.86 11.94
N ASN A 73 2.56 -8.59 11.83
CA ASN A 73 1.65 -8.17 10.75
C ASN A 73 2.31 -8.33 9.38
N ALA A 74 3.58 -7.94 9.24
CA ALA A 74 4.32 -8.10 7.99
C ALA A 74 4.49 -9.57 7.60
N LEU A 75 4.85 -10.44 8.54
CA LEU A 75 5.03 -11.87 8.30
C LEU A 75 3.71 -12.56 7.94
N THR A 76 2.62 -12.23 8.64
CA THR A 76 1.30 -12.80 8.37
C THR A 76 0.80 -12.39 7.00
N SER A 77 0.93 -11.10 6.66
CA SER A 77 0.52 -10.60 5.35
C SER A 77 1.38 -11.18 4.22
N PHE A 78 2.69 -11.26 4.42
CA PHE A 78 3.60 -11.90 3.47
C PHE A 78 3.28 -13.38 3.26
N ALA A 79 2.96 -14.13 4.32
CA ALA A 79 2.58 -15.54 4.20
C ALA A 79 1.31 -15.72 3.35
N ILE A 80 0.30 -14.87 3.57
CA ILE A 80 -0.94 -14.87 2.78
C ILE A 80 -0.66 -14.46 1.33
N GLY A 81 0.10 -13.39 1.12
CA GLY A 81 0.54 -12.95 -0.21
C GLY A 81 1.33 -14.02 -0.95
N PHE A 82 2.18 -14.77 -0.24
CA PHE A 82 2.96 -15.87 -0.81
C PHE A 82 2.06 -17.05 -1.22
N ILE A 83 1.01 -17.37 -0.46
CA ILE A 83 0.02 -18.37 -0.86
C ILE A 83 -0.68 -17.92 -2.16
N PHE A 84 -1.13 -16.67 -2.25
CA PHE A 84 -1.73 -16.13 -3.48
C PHE A 84 -0.73 -16.15 -4.64
N PHE A 85 0.52 -15.79 -4.40
CA PHE A 85 1.60 -15.86 -5.39
C PHE A 85 1.72 -17.27 -5.97
N LEU A 86 1.76 -18.33 -5.13
CA LEU A 86 1.85 -19.71 -5.60
C LEU A 86 0.60 -20.13 -6.38
N ILE A 87 -0.60 -19.78 -5.91
CA ILE A 87 -1.85 -20.08 -6.61
C ILE A 87 -1.82 -19.47 -8.01
N PHE A 88 -1.50 -18.19 -8.13
CA PHE A 88 -1.44 -17.52 -9.42
C PHE A 88 -0.29 -18.01 -10.29
N LEU A 89 0.85 -18.39 -9.71
CA LEU A 89 1.99 -18.92 -10.45
C LEU A 89 1.75 -20.32 -11.04
N PHE A 90 0.99 -21.18 -10.35
CA PHE A 90 0.71 -22.54 -10.82
C PHE A 90 -0.60 -22.66 -11.59
N LEU A 91 -1.63 -21.87 -11.25
CA LEU A 91 -2.94 -21.94 -11.89
C LEU A 91 -3.13 -20.90 -13.01
N LYS A 92 -2.12 -20.09 -13.35
CA LYS A 92 -2.06 -19.06 -14.41
C LYS A 92 -3.19 -19.13 -15.44
N LYS A 93 -3.08 -20.10 -16.37
CA LYS A 93 -3.98 -20.27 -17.51
C LYS A 93 -5.33 -20.91 -17.15
N LYS A 94 -5.40 -21.69 -16.06
CA LYS A 94 -6.67 -22.26 -15.59
C LYS A 94 -7.54 -21.21 -14.91
N LEU A 95 -6.92 -20.27 -14.20
CA LEU A 95 -7.61 -19.21 -13.46
C LEU A 95 -8.20 -18.16 -14.41
N SER A 96 -7.55 -17.91 -15.55
CA SER A 96 -8.10 -17.02 -16.59
C SER A 96 -9.41 -17.54 -17.19
N TYR A 97 -9.61 -18.86 -17.29
CA TYR A 97 -10.86 -19.43 -17.81
C TYR A 97 -12.09 -19.17 -16.91
N ILE A 98 -11.90 -18.70 -15.68
CA ILE A 98 -12.98 -18.23 -14.81
C ILE A 98 -13.53 -16.88 -15.32
N PHE A 99 -12.68 -16.07 -15.95
CA PHE A 99 -13.00 -14.71 -16.40
C PHE A 99 -13.28 -14.61 -17.90
N THR A 100 -12.78 -15.55 -18.71
CA THR A 100 -12.98 -15.55 -20.16
C THR A 100 -13.06 -16.96 -20.74
N SER A 101 -13.93 -17.15 -21.73
CA SER A 101 -14.00 -18.38 -22.52
C SER A 101 -13.05 -18.37 -23.73
N ASP A 102 -12.45 -17.22 -24.03
CA ASP A 102 -11.57 -17.02 -25.18
C ASP A 102 -10.15 -17.54 -24.88
N SER A 103 -9.65 -18.43 -25.73
CA SER A 103 -8.32 -19.03 -25.59
C SER A 103 -7.17 -18.03 -25.78
N ASP A 104 -7.36 -17.00 -26.60
CA ASP A 104 -6.33 -15.99 -26.90
C ASP A 104 -6.20 -15.03 -25.71
N VAL A 105 -7.32 -14.64 -25.10
CA VAL A 105 -7.32 -13.85 -23.85
C VAL A 105 -6.75 -14.68 -22.69
N ALA A 106 -7.10 -15.98 -22.59
CA ALA A 106 -6.54 -16.86 -21.57
C ALA A 106 -5.02 -17.04 -21.70
N ASN A 107 -4.49 -17.13 -22.92
CA ASN A 107 -3.06 -17.17 -23.18
C ASN A 107 -2.38 -15.84 -22.77
N ALA A 108 -2.98 -14.71 -23.13
CA ALA A 108 -2.46 -13.38 -22.76
C ALA A 108 -2.43 -13.17 -21.23
N VAL A 109 -3.47 -13.60 -20.50
CA VAL A 109 -3.47 -13.60 -19.03
C VAL A 109 -2.38 -14.54 -18.49
N GLY A 110 -2.18 -15.71 -19.08
CA GLY A 110 -1.11 -16.64 -18.70
C GLY A 110 0.30 -16.02 -18.78
N ASP A 111 0.55 -15.27 -19.86
CA ASP A 111 1.78 -14.50 -20.09
C ASP A 111 2.00 -13.40 -19.04
N LEU A 112 0.92 -12.74 -18.63
CA LEU A 112 0.92 -11.68 -17.63
C LEU A 112 0.91 -12.21 -16.19
N SER A 113 0.53 -13.47 -15.99
CA SER A 113 0.32 -14.05 -14.67
C SER A 113 1.58 -14.06 -13.80
N PHE A 114 2.78 -14.14 -14.41
CA PHE A 114 4.02 -14.01 -13.66
C PHE A 114 4.18 -12.60 -13.05
N TRP A 115 3.93 -11.56 -13.85
CA TRP A 115 3.96 -10.18 -13.41
C TRP A 115 2.85 -9.89 -12.39
N LEU A 116 1.66 -10.46 -12.59
CA LEU A 116 0.56 -10.39 -11.62
C LEU A 116 0.93 -11.00 -10.29
N ALA A 117 1.46 -12.23 -10.29
CA ALA A 117 1.87 -12.90 -9.07
C ALA A 117 2.94 -12.08 -8.34
N LEU A 118 3.96 -11.59 -9.05
CA LEU A 118 5.00 -10.74 -8.44
C LEU A 118 4.41 -9.45 -7.84
N SER A 119 3.41 -8.84 -8.51
CA SER A 119 2.70 -7.69 -7.98
C SER A 119 1.98 -8.00 -6.68
N MET A 120 1.32 -9.15 -6.61
CA MET A 120 0.63 -9.58 -5.39
C MET A 120 1.61 -9.77 -4.22
N LEU A 121 2.78 -10.33 -4.50
CA LEU A 121 3.79 -10.51 -3.47
C LEU A 121 4.26 -9.16 -2.91
N LEU A 122 4.49 -8.16 -3.77
CA LEU A 122 4.89 -6.81 -3.34
C LEU A 122 3.74 -6.07 -2.63
N ASN A 123 2.54 -6.16 -3.16
CA ASN A 123 1.31 -5.60 -2.59
C ASN A 123 0.92 -6.24 -1.25
N SER A 124 1.46 -7.39 -0.89
CA SER A 124 1.25 -7.96 0.45
C SER A 124 2.04 -7.23 1.54
N VAL A 125 3.24 -6.72 1.24
CA VAL A 125 4.12 -6.11 2.24
C VAL A 125 3.95 -4.59 2.30
N GLN A 126 3.79 -3.95 1.13
CA GLN A 126 3.76 -2.50 1.03
C GLN A 126 2.63 -1.85 1.86
N PRO A 127 1.37 -2.33 1.82
CA PRO A 127 0.27 -1.74 2.57
C PRO A 127 0.41 -1.94 4.08
N VAL A 128 1.04 -3.03 4.53
CA VAL A 128 1.34 -3.21 5.95
C VAL A 128 2.28 -2.11 6.44
N LEU A 129 3.40 -1.90 5.75
CA LEU A 129 4.40 -0.89 6.13
C LEU A 129 3.84 0.54 6.04
N SER A 130 3.02 0.79 5.03
CA SER A 130 2.24 2.02 4.90
C SER A 130 1.30 2.21 6.11
N GLY A 131 0.61 1.15 6.54
CA GLY A 131 -0.25 1.16 7.72
C GLY A 131 0.51 1.44 9.01
N VAL A 132 1.67 0.81 9.19
CA VAL A 132 2.59 1.08 10.31
C VAL A 132 2.99 2.56 10.35
N SER A 133 3.30 3.14 9.20
CA SER A 133 3.69 4.55 9.10
C SER A 133 2.54 5.50 9.44
N VAL A 134 1.32 5.15 9.08
CA VAL A 134 0.12 5.91 9.50
C VAL A 134 -0.10 5.76 11.01
N GLY A 135 0.02 4.55 11.56
CA GLY A 135 -0.10 4.28 12.99
C GLY A 135 0.93 5.03 13.84
N ALA A 136 2.16 5.20 13.32
CA ALA A 136 3.21 5.99 13.97
C ALA A 136 3.09 7.51 13.69
N GLY A 137 2.22 7.92 12.76
CA GLY A 137 1.99 9.32 12.41
C GLY A 137 3.03 9.92 11.44
N TRP A 138 3.71 9.11 10.64
CA TRP A 138 4.70 9.55 9.63
C TRP A 138 4.12 9.67 8.23
N GLN A 139 2.79 9.67 8.10
CA GLN A 139 2.09 9.71 6.82
C GLN A 139 2.56 10.83 5.87
N SER A 140 3.00 11.97 6.41
CA SER A 140 3.54 13.08 5.61
C SER A 140 4.91 12.73 4.99
N ILE A 141 5.82 12.12 5.75
CA ILE A 141 7.14 11.69 5.25
C ILE A 141 6.95 10.64 4.15
N VAL A 142 6.07 9.66 4.40
CA VAL A 142 5.77 8.62 3.41
C VAL A 142 5.11 9.21 2.17
N ALA A 143 4.24 10.22 2.30
CA ALA A 143 3.68 10.90 1.13
C ALA A 143 4.76 11.53 0.23
N TYR A 144 5.80 12.15 0.80
CA TYR A 144 6.93 12.68 0.02
C TYR A 144 7.75 11.57 -0.64
N VAL A 145 7.99 10.46 0.07
CA VAL A 145 8.66 9.29 -0.49
C VAL A 145 7.86 8.71 -1.66
N ASN A 146 6.54 8.60 -1.54
CA ASN A 146 5.66 8.13 -2.61
C ASN A 146 5.74 9.04 -3.84
N ILE A 147 5.76 10.37 -3.66
CA ILE A 147 5.93 11.31 -4.79
C ILE A 147 7.25 11.03 -5.50
N GLY A 148 8.35 10.90 -4.77
CA GLY A 148 9.67 10.60 -5.35
C GLY A 148 9.72 9.25 -6.06
N CYS A 149 9.30 8.17 -5.39
CA CYS A 149 9.39 6.82 -5.93
C CYS A 149 8.43 6.62 -7.11
N TYR A 150 7.18 7.08 -7.02
CA TYR A 150 6.18 6.81 -8.04
C TYR A 150 6.28 7.77 -9.22
N TYR A 151 6.40 9.07 -8.96
CA TYR A 151 6.31 10.07 -10.03
C TYR A 151 7.66 10.41 -10.64
N LEU A 152 8.75 10.44 -9.85
CA LEU A 152 10.08 10.77 -10.38
C LEU A 152 10.85 9.56 -10.90
N ILE A 153 10.54 8.35 -10.41
CA ILE A 153 11.25 7.12 -10.80
C ILE A 153 10.31 6.17 -11.54
N GLY A 154 9.19 5.80 -10.91
CA GLY A 154 8.26 4.79 -11.43
C GLY A 154 7.66 5.15 -12.79
N ILE A 155 7.11 6.36 -12.95
CA ILE A 155 6.53 6.81 -14.23
C ILE A 155 7.59 6.88 -15.33
N PRO A 156 8.75 7.56 -15.16
CA PRO A 156 9.78 7.59 -16.20
C PRO A 156 10.31 6.21 -16.59
N VAL A 157 10.55 5.33 -15.63
CA VAL A 157 10.99 3.95 -15.90
C VAL A 157 9.91 3.20 -16.69
N GLY A 158 8.63 3.30 -16.28
CA GLY A 158 7.53 2.67 -17.00
C GLY A 158 7.36 3.18 -18.43
N VAL A 159 7.52 4.48 -18.65
CA VAL A 159 7.45 5.10 -19.98
C VAL A 159 8.64 4.67 -20.85
N VAL A 160 9.86 4.68 -20.32
CA VAL A 160 11.05 4.25 -21.07
C VAL A 160 10.92 2.78 -21.45
N ILE A 161 10.58 1.89 -20.52
CA ILE A 161 10.46 0.46 -20.79
C ILE A 161 9.26 0.18 -21.72
N GLY A 162 8.11 0.81 -21.46
CA GLY A 162 6.90 0.61 -22.26
C GLY A 162 7.01 1.13 -23.70
N VAL A 163 7.56 2.34 -23.88
CA VAL A 163 7.57 3.06 -25.17
C VAL A 163 8.90 2.90 -25.91
N VAL A 164 10.05 3.08 -25.25
CA VAL A 164 11.36 3.08 -25.92
C VAL A 164 11.79 1.65 -26.25
N TYR A 165 11.57 0.71 -25.34
CA TYR A 165 11.90 -0.71 -25.55
C TYR A 165 10.77 -1.51 -26.21
N ASN A 166 9.66 -0.86 -26.60
CA ASN A 166 8.48 -1.49 -27.22
C ASN A 166 7.92 -2.70 -26.43
N LEU A 167 8.10 -2.73 -25.11
CA LEU A 167 7.56 -3.80 -24.25
C LEU A 167 6.07 -3.62 -23.94
N GLY A 168 5.46 -2.53 -24.44
CA GLY A 168 4.01 -2.34 -24.39
C GLY A 168 3.49 -2.28 -22.95
N ILE A 169 2.38 -3.00 -22.72
CA ILE A 169 1.73 -3.15 -21.41
C ILE A 169 2.68 -3.81 -20.39
N LYS A 170 3.49 -4.79 -20.81
CA LYS A 170 4.46 -5.46 -19.93
C LYS A 170 5.47 -4.46 -19.38
N GLY A 171 5.94 -3.52 -20.22
CA GLY A 171 6.89 -2.48 -19.80
C GLY A 171 6.32 -1.49 -18.78
N ILE A 172 5.07 -1.09 -18.96
CA ILE A 172 4.36 -0.21 -18.02
C ILE A 172 4.15 -0.92 -16.67
N TRP A 173 3.81 -2.21 -16.69
CA TRP A 173 3.68 -3.01 -15.47
C TRP A 173 5.00 -3.15 -14.72
N ILE A 174 6.11 -3.38 -15.44
CA ILE A 174 7.45 -3.39 -14.84
C ILE A 174 7.76 -2.05 -14.17
N GLY A 175 7.42 -0.92 -14.81
CA GLY A 175 7.56 0.40 -14.22
C GLY A 175 6.78 0.56 -12.92
N MET A 176 5.52 0.08 -12.90
CA MET A 176 4.67 0.06 -11.71
C MET A 176 5.32 -0.73 -10.58
N LEU A 177 5.75 -1.96 -10.87
CA LEU A 177 6.41 -2.85 -9.91
C LEU A 177 7.70 -2.26 -9.37
N PHE A 178 8.49 -1.62 -10.23
CA PHE A 178 9.74 -1.00 -9.84
C PHE A 178 9.51 0.18 -8.89
N GLY A 179 8.53 1.06 -9.19
CA GLY A 179 8.14 2.15 -8.29
C GLY A 179 7.74 1.63 -6.91
N THR A 180 6.85 0.64 -6.86
CA THR A 180 6.38 -0.02 -5.62
C THR A 180 7.52 -0.70 -4.87
N PHE A 181 8.44 -1.36 -5.57
CA PHE A 181 9.59 -2.01 -4.98
C PHE A 181 10.54 -1.01 -4.30
N VAL A 182 10.90 0.08 -4.99
CA VAL A 182 11.75 1.14 -4.43
C VAL A 182 11.08 1.80 -3.23
N GLN A 183 9.77 2.08 -3.31
CA GLN A 183 9.03 2.62 -2.17
C GLN A 183 9.04 1.66 -0.97
N THR A 184 8.82 0.36 -1.21
CA THR A 184 8.84 -0.66 -0.17
C THR A 184 10.19 -0.73 0.54
N ILE A 185 11.30 -0.68 -0.22
CA ILE A 185 12.65 -0.62 0.36
C ILE A 185 12.81 0.63 1.24
N MET A 186 12.39 1.79 0.74
CA MET A 186 12.48 3.04 1.51
C MET A 186 11.67 2.97 2.82
N LEU A 187 10.47 2.41 2.78
CA LEU A 187 9.64 2.17 3.97
C LEU A 187 10.33 1.23 4.96
N ILE A 188 10.90 0.11 4.50
CA ILE A 188 11.66 -0.81 5.35
C ILE A 188 12.84 -0.08 6.02
N ILE A 189 13.58 0.74 5.26
CA ILE A 189 14.71 1.52 5.80
C ILE A 189 14.22 2.50 6.87
N ILE A 190 13.14 3.26 6.60
CA ILE A 190 12.56 4.20 7.55
C ILE A 190 12.12 3.45 8.82
N THR A 191 11.35 2.37 8.68
CA THR A 191 10.85 1.57 9.80
C THR A 191 11.99 0.98 10.66
N THR A 192 13.07 0.50 10.03
CA THR A 192 14.21 -0.10 10.76
C THR A 192 15.13 0.92 11.40
N LYS A 193 15.33 2.09 10.77
CA LYS A 193 16.17 3.17 11.30
C LYS A 193 15.46 4.04 12.33
N THR A 194 14.14 3.90 12.47
CA THR A 194 13.37 4.67 13.44
C THR A 194 13.73 4.24 14.86
N ASP A 195 14.04 5.23 15.69
CA ASP A 195 14.06 5.10 17.15
C ASP A 195 12.62 5.02 17.68
N TRP A 196 12.18 3.79 17.96
CA TRP A 196 10.83 3.52 18.45
C TRP A 196 10.61 3.99 19.89
N ASP A 197 11.65 4.15 20.70
CA ASP A 197 11.53 4.67 22.07
C ASP A 197 11.21 6.16 22.03
N LYS A 198 11.86 6.91 21.14
CA LYS A 198 11.51 8.31 20.87
C LYS A 198 10.08 8.46 20.32
N GLN A 199 9.61 7.50 19.53
CA GLN A 199 8.26 7.55 18.96
C GLN A 199 7.17 7.29 19.99
N VAL A 200 7.47 6.43 20.97
CA VAL A 200 6.64 6.28 22.16
C VAL A 200 6.52 7.60 22.91
N GLU A 201 7.65 8.29 23.17
CA GLU A 201 7.64 9.58 23.88
C GLU A 201 6.77 10.61 23.14
N ILE A 202 6.94 10.72 21.81
CA ILE A 202 6.13 11.59 20.96
C ILE A 202 4.64 11.21 21.01
N ALA A 203 4.32 9.92 20.96
CA ALA A 203 2.94 9.43 21.02
C ALA A 203 2.29 9.75 22.38
N GLN A 204 2.98 9.49 23.49
CA GLN A 204 2.51 9.82 24.83
C GLN A 204 2.35 11.32 25.02
N TRP A 205 3.28 12.14 24.52
CA TRP A 205 3.15 13.60 24.54
C TRP A 205 1.89 14.06 23.79
N ARG A 206 1.59 13.50 22.62
CA ARG A 206 0.37 13.81 21.85
C ARG A 206 -0.90 13.47 22.63
N VAL A 207 -0.95 12.29 23.28
CA VAL A 207 -2.10 11.86 24.09
C VAL A 207 -2.29 12.75 25.32
N ASN A 208 -1.21 13.03 26.05
CA ASN A 208 -1.25 13.87 27.26
C ASN A 208 -1.66 15.31 26.95
N ARG A 209 -1.19 15.89 25.84
CA ARG A 209 -1.62 17.22 25.38
C ARG A 209 -3.14 17.28 25.18
N TRP A 210 -3.72 16.24 24.59
CA TRP A 210 -5.16 16.18 24.38
C TRP A 210 -5.94 16.03 25.69
N ALA A 211 -5.45 15.19 26.62
CA ALA A 211 -6.04 15.05 27.94
C ALA A 211 -6.03 16.36 28.75
N ILE A 212 -4.94 17.13 28.69
CA ILE A 212 -4.82 18.44 29.36
C ILE A 212 -5.82 19.44 28.77
N ASN A 213 -5.93 19.53 27.45
CA ASN A 213 -6.87 20.44 26.78
C ASN A 213 -8.32 20.13 27.16
N ASN A 214 -8.71 18.86 27.19
CA ASN A 214 -10.06 18.46 27.59
C ASN A 214 -10.38 18.82 29.05
N ALA A 215 -9.39 18.67 29.95
CA ALA A 215 -9.53 19.05 31.36
C ALA A 215 -9.68 20.58 31.53
N GLN A 216 -9.03 21.37 30.67
CA GLN A 216 -9.19 22.83 30.65
C GLN A 216 -10.56 23.25 30.08
N GLU A 217 -11.04 22.62 29.01
CA GLU A 217 -12.38 22.87 28.46
C GLU A 217 -13.50 22.46 29.42
N SER A 218 -13.36 21.34 30.14
CA SER A 218 -14.34 20.92 31.16
C SER A 218 -14.37 21.88 32.35
N ASN A 219 -13.22 22.39 32.79
CA ASN A 219 -13.16 23.35 33.89
C ASN A 219 -13.67 24.75 33.50
N GLY A 220 -13.42 25.19 32.26
CA GLY A 220 -13.92 26.47 31.74
C GLY A 220 -15.44 26.48 31.45
N SER A 221 -15.99 25.37 31.00
CA SER A 221 -17.45 25.21 30.80
C SER A 221 -18.20 25.10 32.13
N GLY A 222 -17.64 24.42 33.14
CA GLY A 222 -18.20 24.35 34.49
C GLY A 222 -18.27 25.72 35.20
N THR A 223 -17.30 26.60 34.99
CA THR A 223 -17.33 27.96 35.55
C THR A 223 -18.36 28.86 34.85
N SER A 224 -18.59 28.68 33.55
CA SER A 224 -19.60 29.46 32.80
C SER A 224 -21.05 29.11 33.13
N LEU A 225 -21.33 27.88 33.58
CA LEU A 225 -22.67 27.45 34.01
C LEU A 225 -23.03 27.96 35.40
N LEU A 226 -22.05 28.13 36.29
CA LEU A 226 -22.25 28.71 37.62
C LEU A 226 -22.42 30.23 37.58
N ALA A 227 -21.84 30.91 36.58
CA ALA A 227 -21.98 32.36 36.41
C ALA A 227 -23.31 32.82 35.77
N ASN A 228 -24.11 31.89 35.22
CA ASN A 228 -25.43 32.16 34.62
C ASN A 228 -26.60 31.72 35.52
N GLN A 229 -26.34 31.40 36.79
CA GLN A 229 -27.35 31.04 37.80
C GLN A 229 -27.57 32.11 38.87
N GLU A 230 -26.95 33.29 38.74
CA GLU A 230 -27.28 34.51 39.51
C GLU A 230 -27.99 35.53 38.62
#